data_AF-A0A354Y6W2-F1
#
_entry.id   AF-A0A354Y6W2-F1
#
_cell.length_a   1.000
_cell.length_b   1.000
_cell.length_c   1.000
_cell.angle_alpha   90.00
_cell.angle_beta   90.00
_cell.angle_gamma   90.00
#
_symmetry.space_group_name_H-M   'P 1'
#
loop_
_entity.id
_entity.type
_entity.pdbx_description
1 polymer ?
#
loop_
_entity_poly.entity_id
_entity_poly.type
_entity_poly.pdbx_seq_one_letter_code
_entity_poly.pdbx_strand_id
1 'polypeptide(L)' 'ANAHPLIAERVQWHTRARGGEGAAREVCDAVLAAQGKLDAVVERFSA' A
#
# COMPACT_ATOMS: atom_id res chain seq x y z
N ALA A 1 4.26 -3.70 -8.05
CA ALA A 1 5.36 -4.30 -8.83
C ALA A 1 4.97 -4.75 -10.26
N ASN A 2 4.44 -3.85 -11.11
CA ASN A 2 4.20 -4.11 -12.54
C ASN A 2 4.09 -2.82 -13.37
N ALA A 3 4.54 -1.69 -12.81
CA ALA A 3 4.60 -0.44 -13.54
C ALA A 3 5.64 -0.57 -14.66
N HIS A 4 5.40 0.13 -15.78
CA HIS A 4 6.34 0.18 -16.88
C HIS A 4 7.71 0.72 -16.40
N PRO A 5 8.85 0.15 -16.85
CA PRO A 5 10.18 0.55 -16.36
C PRO A 5 10.45 2.06 -16.43
N LEU A 6 10.02 2.72 -17.51
CA LEU A 6 10.16 4.19 -17.64
C LEU A 6 9.50 4.99 -16.50
N ILE A 7 8.42 4.49 -15.93
CA ILE A 7 7.79 5.13 -14.76
C ILE A 7 8.51 4.71 -13.48
N ALA A 8 8.83 3.42 -13.35
CA ALA A 8 9.50 2.89 -12.17
C ALA A 8 10.86 3.57 -11.90
N GLU A 9 11.63 3.91 -12.93
CA GLU A 9 12.90 4.64 -12.78
C GLU A 9 12.75 6.05 -12.19
N ARG A 10 11.55 6.65 -12.25
CA ARG A 10 11.29 8.03 -11.84
C ARG A 10 10.56 8.14 -10.50
N VAL A 11 10.12 7.02 -9.93
CA VAL A 11 9.36 6.98 -8.68
C VAL A 11 10.19 6.25 -7.62
N GLN A 12 10.36 6.87 -6.46
CA GLN A 12 11.26 6.37 -5.41
C GLN A 12 10.64 5.20 -4.64
N TRP A 13 9.32 5.11 -4.60
CA TRP A 13 8.61 4.10 -3.85
C TRP A 13 7.72 3.25 -4.75
N HIS A 14 7.89 1.94 -4.64
CA HIS A 14 7.09 0.95 -5.34
C HIS A 14 6.46 -0.03 -4.36
N THR A 15 5.20 -0.37 -4.64
CA THR A 15 4.51 -1.45 -3.93
C THR A 15 5.10 -2.80 -4.30
N ARG A 16 5.13 -3.72 -3.33
CA ARG A 16 5.53 -5.11 -3.56
C ARG A 16 4.45 -5.86 -4.34
N ALA A 17 3.18 -5.66 -3.98
CA ALA A 17 2.06 -6.27 -4.70
C ALA A 17 1.90 -5.68 -6.12
N ARG A 18 1.34 -6.47 -7.03
CA ARG A 18 1.02 -6.02 -8.41
C ARG A 18 -0.31 -5.26 -8.45
N GLY A 19 -0.49 -4.44 -9.48
CA GLY A 19 -1.75 -3.77 -9.76
C GLY A 19 -2.87 -4.80 -9.99
N GLY A 20 -4.02 -4.60 -9.34
CA GLY A 20 -5.12 -5.57 -9.31
C GLY A 20 -4.97 -6.68 -8.26
N GLU A 21 -3.78 -6.85 -7.69
CA GLU A 21 -3.45 -7.91 -6.73
C GLU A 21 -3.10 -7.32 -5.35
N GLY A 22 -3.66 -6.16 -5.01
CA GLY A 22 -3.48 -5.52 -3.70
C GLY A 22 -2.46 -4.38 -3.64
N ALA A 23 -1.85 -3.94 -4.75
CA ALA A 23 -0.95 -2.78 -4.75
C ALA A 23 -1.56 -1.53 -4.09
N ALA A 24 -2.80 -1.19 -4.44
CA ALA A 24 -3.47 -0.03 -3.84
C ALA A 24 -3.75 -0.23 -2.34
N ARG A 25 -4.07 -1.47 -1.92
CA ARG A 25 -4.27 -1.80 -0.51
C ARG A 25 -2.98 -1.63 0.30
N GLU A 26 -1.84 -2.05 -0.24
CA GLU A 26 -0.52 -1.83 0.38
C GLU A 26 -0.25 -0.34 0.59
N VAL A 27 -0.63 0.52 -0.37
CA VAL A 27 -0.54 1.97 -0.19
C VAL A 27 -1.48 2.48 0.91
N CYS A 28 -2.73 2.02 0.93
CA CYS A 28 -3.68 2.40 1.99
C CYS A 28 -3.15 2.04 3.38
N ASP A 29 -2.59 0.83 3.56
CA ASP A 29 -2.03 0.39 4.83
C ASP A 29 -0.86 1.27 5.26
N ALA A 30 0.06 1.61 4.34
CA ALA A 30 1.18 2.51 4.64
C ALA A 30 0.71 3.91 5.06
N VAL A 31 -0.31 4.47 4.39
CA VAL A 31 -0.90 5.76 4.75
C VAL A 31 -1.57 5.71 6.13
N LEU A 32 -2.34 4.65 6.41
CA LEU A 32 -2.99 4.46 7.71
C LEU A 32 -1.97 4.31 8.83
N ALA A 33 -0.90 3.54 8.60
CA ALA A 33 0.19 3.36 9.55
C ALA A 33 0.91 4.68 9.84
N ALA A 34 1.26 5.45 8.80
CA ALA A 34 1.89 6.76 8.97
C ALA A 34 1.02 7.77 9.74
N GLN A 35 -0.30 7.58 9.73
CA GLN A 35 -1.27 8.38 10.50
C GLN A 35 -1.60 7.77 11.87
N GLY A 36 -1.01 6.64 12.27
CA GLY A 36 -1.32 5.95 13.53
C GLY A 36 -2.74 5.37 13.61
N LYS A 37 -3.37 5.06 12.47
CA LYS A 37 -4.77 4.60 12.38
C LYS A 37 -4.95 3.12 12.08
N LEU A 38 -3.86 2.44 11.70
CA LEU A 38 -3.96 1.07 11.19
C LEU A 38 -4.53 0.09 12.22
N ASP A 39 -4.03 0.13 13.45
CA ASP A 39 -4.45 -0.79 14.52
C ASP A 39 -5.93 -0.62 14.86
N ALA A 40 -6.41 0.61 15.01
CA ALA A 40 -7.82 0.90 15.28
C ALA A 40 -8.75 0.37 14.17
N VAL A 41 -8.30 0.39 12.91
CA VAL A 41 -9.05 -0.21 11.80
C VAL A 41 -9.10 -1.74 11.95
N VAL A 42 -7.99 -2.40 12.30
CA VAL A 42 -7.95 -3.86 12.48
C VAL A 42 -8.80 -4.30 13.68
N GLU A 43 -8.68 -3.61 14.82
CA GLU A 43 -9.45 -3.91 16.03
C GLU A 43 -10.95 -3.90 15.78
N ARG A 44 -11.44 -2.95 14.96
CA ARG A 44 -12.86 -2.84 14.60
C ARG A 44 -13.44 -4.10 13.96
N PHE A 45 -12.62 -4.95 13.34
CA PHE A 45 -13.04 -6.17 12.64
C PHE A 45 -12.51 -7.46 13.29
N SER A 46 -11.91 -7.37 14.48
CA SER A 46 -11.33 -8.50 15.21
C SER A 46 -12.26 -9.10 16.27
N ALA A 47 -13.57 -8.81 16.19
CA ALA A 47 -14.63 -9.32 17.07
C ALA A 47 -15.63 -10.17 16.27
#